data_AF-A0A118JYM3-F1
#
_entry.id   AF-A0A118JYM3-F1
#
_cell.length_a   1.000
_cell.length_b   1.000
_cell.length_c   1.000
_cell.angle_alpha   90.00
_cell.angle_beta   90.00
_cell.angle_gamma   90.00
#
_symmetry.space_group_name_H-M   'P 1'
#
loop_
_entity.id
_entity.type
_entity.pdbx_description
1 polymer ?
#
loop_
_entity_poly.entity_id
_entity_poly.type
_entity_poly.pdbx_seq_one_letter_code
_entity_poly.pdbx_strand_id
1 'polypeptide(L)'
;MVGFKNRYMVMEVFVDPNKNISKDDPIILSQHNVSKAIKDSILINFGECGLASSLGSFQGNIKACKSAALKCEDLKFEHLKLVSGAPRTEDANKHLQNLERIKMLEH
;
A
#
# COMPACT_ATOMS: atom_id res chain seq x y z
N MET A 1 0.82 -22.79 25.10
CA MET A 1 -0.17 -22.08 24.26
C MET A 1 0.56 -21.57 23.02
N VAL A 2 0.23 -22.05 21.82
CA VAL A 2 0.90 -21.63 20.57
C VAL A 2 0.08 -20.49 19.98
N GLY A 3 0.70 -19.31 19.82
CA GLY A 3 0.04 -18.13 19.24
C GLY A 3 0.25 -18.04 17.73
N PHE A 4 -0.78 -17.58 17.01
CA PHE A 4 -0.62 -17.23 15.60
C PHE A 4 0.26 -15.97 15.47
N LYS A 5 1.31 -16.06 14.67
CA LYS A 5 2.21 -14.94 14.38
C LYS A 5 1.81 -14.28 13.07
N ASN A 6 1.18 -13.12 13.16
CA ASN A 6 0.81 -12.35 11.97
C ASN A 6 2.04 -11.74 11.30
N ARG A 7 2.06 -11.78 9.97
CA ARG A 7 3.05 -11.09 9.13
C ARG A 7 2.34 -10.00 8.34
N TYR A 8 3.03 -8.88 8.20
CA TYR A 8 2.50 -7.64 7.66
C TYR A 8 3.33 -7.22 6.45
N MET A 9 2.66 -6.78 5.39
CA MET A 9 3.30 -6.27 4.18
C MET A 9 2.76 -4.87 3.88
N VAL A 10 3.67 -3.92 3.67
CA VAL A 10 3.36 -2.58 3.15
C VAL A 10 3.82 -2.56 1.69
N MET A 11 2.94 -2.13 0.80
CA MET A 11 3.21 -2.06 -0.64
C MET A 11 2.88 -0.67 -1.15
N GLU A 12 3.81 -0.10 -1.91
CA GLU A 12 3.60 1.15 -2.64
C GLU A 12 3.28 0.84 -4.11
N VAL A 13 2.28 1.53 -4.66
CA VAL A 13 1.84 1.37 -6.06
C VAL A 13 2.13 2.65 -6.83
N PHE A 14 2.96 2.54 -7.86
CA PHE A 14 3.24 3.63 -8.79
C PHE A 14 2.35 3.47 -10.03
N VAL A 15 1.51 4.48 -10.28
CA VAL A 15 0.68 4.54 -11.49
C VAL A 15 1.31 5.56 -12.43
N ASP A 16 1.73 5.11 -13.61
CA ASP A 16 2.24 6.00 -14.65
C ASP A 16 1.06 6.60 -15.42
N PRO A 17 0.82 7.93 -15.33
CA PRO A 17 -0.28 8.58 -16.01
C PRO A 17 -0.11 8.60 -17.54
N ASN A 18 1.09 8.34 -18.07
CA ASN A 18 1.38 8.36 -19.51
C ASN A 18 1.19 7.01 -20.19
N LYS A 19 1.04 5.92 -19.43
CA LYS A 19 0.76 4.59 -19.99
C LYS A 19 -0.73 4.47 -20.32
N ASN A 20 -1.15 4.98 -21.50
CA ASN A 20 -2.44 4.74 -22.16
C ASN A 20 -3.57 4.26 -21.24
N ILE A 21 -3.88 5.02 -20.18
CA ILE A 21 -5.12 4.85 -19.44
C ILE A 21 -6.13 5.55 -20.34
N SER A 22 -6.74 4.79 -21.26
CA SER A 22 -7.84 5.29 -22.07
C SER A 22 -8.80 6.02 -21.13
N LYS A 23 -9.24 7.24 -21.48
CA LYS A 23 -10.15 8.05 -20.64
C LYS A 23 -11.42 7.29 -20.25
N ASP A 24 -11.75 6.24 -21.01
CA ASP A 24 -12.90 5.37 -20.82
C ASP A 24 -12.68 4.20 -19.83
N ASP A 25 -11.45 3.93 -19.37
CA ASP A 25 -11.16 2.87 -18.37
C ASP A 25 -10.17 3.36 -17.28
N PRO A 26 -10.65 4.16 -16.31
CA PRO A 26 -9.81 4.67 -15.23
C PRO A 26 -9.42 3.59 -14.23
N ILE A 27 -8.16 3.60 -13.78
CA ILE A 27 -7.71 2.75 -12.66
C ILE A 27 -8.30 3.29 -11.36
N ILE A 28 -9.38 2.66 -10.88
CA ILE A 28 -10.03 3.00 -9.62
C ILE A 28 -9.34 2.23 -8.48
N LEU A 29 -8.51 2.94 -7.70
CA LEU A 29 -7.88 2.41 -6.49
C LEU A 29 -8.87 2.45 -5.32
N SER A 30 -9.51 1.31 -5.05
CA SER A 30 -10.35 1.09 -3.87
C SER A 30 -9.90 -0.16 -3.11
N GLN A 31 -10.23 -0.24 -1.82
CA GLN A 31 -9.93 -1.43 -1.02
C GLN A 31 -10.52 -2.70 -1.65
N HIS A 32 -11.73 -2.61 -2.21
CA HIS A 32 -12.40 -3.72 -2.90
C HIS A 32 -11.62 -4.15 -4.15
N ASN A 33 -11.31 -3.21 -5.04
CA ASN A 33 -10.64 -3.50 -6.31
C ASN A 33 -9.25 -4.09 -6.09
N VAL A 34 -8.47 -3.52 -5.16
CA VAL A 34 -7.14 -4.01 -4.81
C VAL A 34 -7.22 -5.40 -4.18
N SER A 35 -8.13 -5.61 -3.23
CA SER A 35 -8.30 -6.93 -2.59
C SER A 35 -8.73 -7.99 -3.60
N LYS A 36 -9.67 -7.66 -4.49
CA LYS A 36 -10.12 -8.54 -5.56
C LYS A 36 -8.97 -8.88 -6.51
N ALA A 37 -8.23 -7.89 -7.00
CA ALA A 37 -7.09 -8.11 -7.90
C ALA A 37 -6.00 -9.00 -7.27
N ILE A 38 -5.68 -8.81 -5.98
CA ILE A 38 -4.73 -9.68 -5.27
C ILE A 38 -5.26 -11.11 -5.16
N LYS A 39 -6.53 -11.30 -4.77
CA LYS A 39 -7.14 -12.64 -4.66
C LYS A 39 -7.20 -13.34 -6.02
N ASP A 40 -7.63 -12.64 -7.07
CA ASP A 40 -7.70 -13.16 -8.43
C ASP A 40 -6.29 -13.56 -8.92
N SER A 41 -5.27 -12.74 -8.63
CA SER A 41 -3.87 -13.07 -8.94
C SER A 41 -3.37 -14.32 -8.21
N ILE A 42 -3.68 -14.45 -6.91
CA ILE A 42 -3.30 -15.66 -6.14
C ILE A 42 -4.02 -16.89 -6.69
N LEU A 43 -5.31 -16.78 -7.01
CA LEU A 43 -6.09 -17.87 -7.57
C LEU A 43 -5.52 -18.36 -8.90
N ILE A 44 -5.19 -17.44 -9.81
CA ILE A 44 -4.62 -17.78 -11.12
C ILE A 44 -3.26 -18.47 -10.99
N ASN A 45 -2.42 -18.03 -10.06
CA ASN A 45 -1.03 -18.52 -9.94
C ASN A 45 -0.87 -19.74 -9.00
N PHE A 46 -1.73 -19.88 -7.99
CA PHE A 46 -1.59 -20.87 -6.91
C PHE A 46 -2.84 -21.74 -6.69
N GLY A 47 -3.89 -21.52 -7.48
CA GLY A 47 -5.15 -22.27 -7.40
C GLY A 47 -5.94 -22.03 -6.11
N GLU A 48 -7.03 -22.79 -5.98
CA GLU A 48 -7.98 -22.68 -4.87
C GLU A 48 -7.33 -22.92 -3.49
N CYS A 49 -6.41 -23.89 -3.41
CA CYS A 49 -5.71 -24.20 -2.15
C CYS A 49 -4.78 -23.04 -1.71
N GLY A 50 -4.08 -22.41 -2.67
CA GLY A 50 -3.25 -21.24 -2.41
C GLY A 50 -4.07 -20.03 -1.97
N LEU A 51 -5.20 -19.79 -2.64
CA LEU A 51 -6.14 -18.75 -2.26
C LEU A 51 -6.68 -19.00 -0.85
N ALA A 52 -7.24 -20.18 -0.57
CA ALA A 52 -7.82 -20.53 0.71
C ALA A 52 -6.84 -20.37 1.88
N SER A 53 -5.58 -20.80 1.69
CA SER A 53 -4.52 -20.65 2.69
C SER A 53 -4.14 -19.19 2.96
N SER A 54 -4.36 -18.29 2.00
CA SER A 54 -4.05 -16.86 2.12
C SER A 54 -5.21 -16.03 2.70
N LEU A 55 -6.46 -16.46 2.58
CA LEU A 55 -7.64 -15.65 2.95
C LEU A 55 -7.65 -15.23 4.42
N GLY A 56 -7.23 -16.11 5.34
CA GLY A 56 -7.13 -15.80 6.77
C GLY A 56 -6.06 -14.77 7.14
N SER A 57 -5.10 -14.51 6.24
CA SER A 57 -3.99 -13.58 6.48
C SER A 57 -4.32 -12.11 6.15
N PHE A 58 -5.44 -11.85 5.44
CA PHE A 58 -5.89 -10.50 5.12
C PHE A 58 -6.60 -9.78 6.28
N GLN A 59 -6.86 -10.48 7.39
CA GLN A 59 -7.41 -9.91 8.63
C GLN A 59 -6.30 -9.85 9.69
N GLY A 60 -5.57 -8.73 9.77
CA GLY A 60 -4.48 -8.56 10.72
C GLY A 60 -4.46 -7.17 11.36
N ASN A 61 -3.97 -7.09 12.60
CA ASN A 61 -3.82 -5.84 13.37
C ASN A 61 -2.83 -4.87 12.69
N ILE A 62 -3.35 -3.78 12.16
CA ILE A 62 -2.67 -2.78 11.35
C ILE A 62 -1.61 -1.93 12.10
N LYS A 63 -1.52 -2.01 13.43
CA LYS A 63 -0.59 -1.17 14.22
C LYS A 63 0.88 -1.33 13.80
N ALA A 64 1.33 -2.55 13.54
CA ALA A 64 2.71 -2.78 13.08
C ALA A 64 2.94 -2.29 11.64
N CYS A 65 1.96 -2.46 10.74
CA CYS A 65 1.98 -1.87 9.40
C CYS A 65 2.06 -0.35 9.46
N LYS A 66 1.31 0.29 10.36
CA LYS A 66 1.25 1.74 10.50
C LYS A 66 2.62 2.32 10.83
N SER A 67 3.32 1.78 11.84
CA SER A 67 4.66 2.25 12.20
C SER A 67 5.67 2.06 11.06
N ALA A 68 5.60 0.93 10.34
CA ALA A 68 6.46 0.69 9.18
C ALA A 68 6.16 1.64 8.02
N ALA A 69 4.88 1.90 7.74
CA ALA A 69 4.44 2.81 6.68
C ALA A 69 4.86 4.26 6.96
N LEU A 70 4.72 4.73 8.22
CA LEU A 70 5.20 6.07 8.61
C LEU A 70 6.70 6.21 8.39
N LYS A 71 7.49 5.23 8.86
CA LYS A 71 8.95 5.25 8.66
C LYS A 71 9.34 5.21 7.19
N CYS A 72 8.61 4.47 6.37
CA CYS A 72 8.85 4.39 4.93
C CYS A 72 8.57 5.74 4.24
N GLU A 73 7.49 6.42 4.61
CA GLU A 73 7.13 7.73 4.06
C GLU A 73 8.15 8.82 4.44
N ASP A 74 8.63 8.82 5.69
CA ASP A 74 9.68 9.75 6.15
C ASP A 74 10.99 9.53 5.38
N LEU A 75 11.44 8.28 5.25
CA LEU A 75 12.66 7.95 4.51
C LEU A 75 12.55 8.34 3.03
N LYS A 76 11.37 8.19 2.43
CA LYS A 76 11.12 8.59 1.05
C LYS A 76 11.22 10.10 0.86
N PHE A 77 10.70 10.88 1.79
CA PHE A 77 10.79 12.34 1.76
C PHE A 77 12.23 12.84 1.97
N GLU A 78 12.98 12.22 2.90
CA GLU A 78 14.41 12.52 3.08
C GLU A 78 15.23 12.19 1.83
N HIS A 79 14.98 11.05 1.19
CA HIS A 79 15.63 10.69 -0.06
C HIS A 79 15.31 11.69 -1.18
N LEU A 80 14.07 12.18 -1.26
CA LEU A 80 13.67 13.21 -2.21
C LEU A 80 14.45 14.52 -1.98
N LYS A 81 14.60 14.98 -0.74
CA LYS A 81 15.43 16.16 -0.42
C LYS A 81 16.88 15.99 -0.89
N LEU A 82 17.45 14.79 -0.70
CA LEU A 82 18.83 14.51 -1.11
C LEU A 82 19.00 14.51 -2.63
N VAL A 83 18.04 13.95 -3.37
CA VAL A 83 18.13 13.81 -4.84
C VAL A 83 17.73 15.09 -5.57
N SER A 84 16.75 15.83 -5.06
CA SER A 84 16.14 16.99 -5.76
C SER A 84 16.50 18.34 -5.14
N GLY A 85 17.25 18.38 -4.03
CA GLY A 85 17.58 19.60 -3.32
C GLY A 85 16.43 20.09 -2.43
N ALA A 86 16.19 21.41 -2.36
CA ALA A 86 15.12 21.94 -1.53
C ALA A 86 13.74 21.41 -2.00
N PRO A 87 12.94 20.77 -1.13
CA PRO A 87 11.67 20.18 -1.51
C PRO A 87 10.70 21.28 -1.96
N ARG A 88 9.97 21.04 -3.06
CA ARG A 88 8.93 21.96 -3.50
C ARG A 88 7.78 21.93 -2.50
N THR A 89 7.01 23.02 -2.44
CA THR A 89 5.84 23.13 -1.57
C THR A 89 4.83 22.00 -1.80
N GLU A 90 4.69 21.55 -3.05
CA GLU A 90 3.83 20.43 -3.43
C GLU A 90 4.30 19.08 -2.84
N ASP A 91 5.62 18.84 -2.80
CA ASP A 91 6.19 17.61 -2.25
C ASP A 91 5.98 17.53 -0.73
N ALA A 92 6.17 18.66 -0.03
CA ALA A 92 5.93 18.76 1.40
C ALA A 92 4.44 18.58 1.74
N ASN A 93 3.54 19.18 0.96
CA ASN A 93 2.09 19.01 1.13
C ASN A 93 1.65 17.56 0.92
N LYS A 94 2.18 16.89 -0.11
CA LYS A 94 1.89 15.49 -0.40
C LYS A 94 2.41 14.56 0.71
N HIS A 95 3.61 14.80 1.20
CA HIS A 95 4.19 14.08 2.33
C HIS A 95 3.31 14.22 3.59
N LEU A 96 2.90 15.44 3.94
CA LEU A 96 2.01 15.69 5.09
C LEU A 96 0.66 14.97 4.94
N GLN A 97 0.05 15.04 3.76
CA GLN A 97 -1.22 14.36 3.46
C GLN A 97 -1.09 12.83 3.58
N ASN A 98 0.02 12.25 3.12
CA ASN A 98 0.29 10.82 3.25
C ASN A 98 0.44 10.42 4.73
N LEU A 99 1.18 11.19 5.52
CA LEU A 99 1.33 10.95 6.95
C LEU A 99 -0.01 10.98 7.69
N GLU A 100 -0.90 11.93 7.36
CA GLU A 100 -2.25 11.99 7.94
C GLU A 100 -3.08 10.76 7.58
N ARG A 101 -3.06 10.33 6.32
CA ARG A 101 -3.74 9.11 5.87
C ARG A 101 -3.24 7.86 6.57
N ILE A 102 -1.92 7.70 6.72
CA ILE A 102 -1.33 6.57 7.44
C ILE A 102 -1.68 6.64 8.94
N LYS A 103 -1.74 7.83 9.53
CA LYS A 103 -2.17 8.03 10.93
C LYS A 103 -3.60 7.56 11.19
N MET A 104 -4.51 7.73 10.22
CA MET A 104 -5.92 7.32 10.31
C MET A 104 -6.16 5.80 10.23
N LEU A 105 -5.14 4.98 9.93
CA LEU A 105 -5.25 3.52 9.89
C LEU A 105 -5.53 2.87 11.26
N GLU A 106 -5.83 3.64 12.31
CA GLU A 106 -6.00 3.16 13.69
C GLU A 106 -7.45 2.90 14.13
N HIS A 107 -8.42 3.05 13.22
CA HIS A 107 -9.82 2.68 13.44
C HIS A 107 -10.14 1.27 12.95
#